data_AF-A0AAD6ZN07-F1
#
_entry.id   AF-A0AAD6ZN07-F1
#
_cell.length_a   1.000
_cell.length_b   1.000
_cell.length_c   1.000
_cell.angle_alpha   90.00
_cell.angle_beta   90.00
_cell.angle_gamma   90.00
#
_symmetry.space_group_name_H-M   'P 1'
#
loop_
_entity.id
_entity.type
_entity.pdbx_description
1 polymer ?
#
loop_
_entity_poly.entity_id
_entity_poly.type
_entity_poly.pdbx_seq_one_letter_code
_entity_poly.pdbx_strand_id
1 'polypeptide(L)'
;LNSNEPPKDSEDVFIRSVVLDAEASLADLDAEISKIEGRRKQLEEERASLSNYIARHRAILSPIRYIPPELLGQIFSLTLPSIAEGWDREYMADSPWVLSHTCSRWRAISLSLPQLW
;
A
#
# COMPACT_ATOMS: atom_id res chain seq x y z
N LEU A 1 -48.74 11.94 -10.13
CA LEU A 1 -48.83 12.89 -11.26
C LEU A 1 -49.23 12.08 -12.50
N ASN A 2 -50.53 11.91 -12.74
CA ASN A 2 -51.09 11.10 -13.85
C ASN A 2 -52.03 11.96 -14.72
N SER A 3 -51.62 13.19 -15.05
CA SER A 3 -52.33 14.03 -16.02
C SER A 3 -51.30 14.74 -16.90
N ASN A 4 -51.56 14.76 -18.22
CA ASN A 4 -50.79 15.50 -19.22
C ASN A 4 -51.30 16.95 -19.39
N GLU A 5 -52.20 17.41 -18.53
CA GLU A 5 -52.63 18.82 -18.54
C GLU A 5 -51.58 19.73 -17.87
N PRO A 6 -51.32 20.91 -18.44
CA PRO A 6 -50.42 21.88 -17.83
C PRO A 6 -50.96 22.34 -16.46
N PRO A 7 -50.09 22.56 -15.46
CA PRO A 7 -50.50 23.07 -14.15
C PRO A 7 -51.22 24.41 -14.27
N LYS A 8 -52.15 24.69 -13.35
CA LYS A 8 -52.72 26.04 -13.25
C LYS A 8 -51.64 27.01 -12.76
N ASP A 9 -51.75 28.30 -13.08
CA ASP A 9 -50.73 29.31 -12.73
C ASP A 9 -50.34 29.30 -11.24
N SER A 10 -51.30 29.08 -10.34
CA SER A 10 -51.05 28.95 -8.89
C SER A 10 -50.31 27.67 -8.50
N GLU A 11 -50.55 26.57 -9.23
CA GLU A 11 -49.84 25.30 -9.04
C GLU A 11 -48.42 25.39 -9.62
N ASP A 12 -48.21 26.09 -10.74
CA ASP A 12 -46.89 26.32 -11.33
C ASP A 12 -45.98 27.12 -10.37
N VAL A 13 -46.49 28.21 -9.79
CA VAL A 13 -45.74 29.00 -8.80
C VAL A 13 -45.37 28.16 -7.57
N PHE A 14 -46.31 27.37 -7.07
CA PHE A 14 -46.06 26.49 -5.92
C PHE A 14 -45.01 25.42 -6.25
N ILE A 15 -45.15 24.72 -7.37
CA ILE A 15 -44.21 23.68 -7.80
C ILE A 15 -42.81 24.27 -7.99
N ARG A 16 -42.69 25.45 -8.62
CA ARG A 16 -41.40 26.15 -8.75
C ARG A 16 -40.77 26.47 -7.40
N SER A 17 -41.55 26.94 -6.42
CA SER A 17 -41.02 27.21 -5.08
C SER A 17 -40.49 25.95 -4.40
N VAL A 18 -41.22 24.84 -4.50
CA VAL A 18 -40.79 23.54 -3.95
C VAL A 18 -39.50 23.05 -4.62
N VAL A 19 -39.38 23.22 -5.95
CA VAL A 19 -38.16 22.87 -6.68
C VAL A 19 -36.98 23.72 -6.22
N LEU A 20 -37.16 25.04 -6.08
CA LEU A 20 -36.09 25.93 -5.61
C LEU A 20 -35.61 25.58 -4.20
N ASP A 21 -36.53 25.27 -3.28
CA ASP A 21 -36.19 24.85 -1.91
C ASP A 21 -35.44 23.50 -1.90
N ALA A 22 -35.84 22.57 -2.76
CA ALA A 22 -35.17 21.28 -2.92
C ALA A 22 -33.77 21.43 -3.53
N GLU A 23 -33.60 22.30 -4.53
CA GLU A 23 -32.30 22.61 -5.13
C GLU A 23 -31.35 23.26 -4.12
N ALA A 24 -31.84 24.18 -3.29
CA ALA A 24 -31.05 24.77 -2.21
C ALA A 24 -30.60 23.71 -1.18
N SER A 25 -31.52 22.84 -0.77
CA SER A 25 -31.22 21.74 0.17
C SER A 25 -30.20 20.75 -0.42
N LEU A 26 -30.29 20.48 -1.72
CA LEU A 26 -29.33 19.63 -2.43
C LEU A 26 -27.94 20.28 -2.47
N ALA A 27 -27.86 21.58 -2.75
CA ALA A 27 -26.59 22.31 -2.75
C ALA A 27 -25.91 22.31 -1.38
N ASP A 28 -26.68 22.43 -0.30
CA ASP A 28 -26.17 22.34 1.08
C ASP A 28 -25.60 20.95 1.38
N LEU A 29 -26.30 19.88 0.97
CA LEU A 29 -25.83 18.50 1.11
C LEU A 29 -24.53 18.26 0.31
N ASP A 30 -24.46 18.73 -0.93
CA ASP A 30 -23.26 18.59 -1.76
C ASP A 30 -22.05 19.32 -1.17
N ALA A 31 -22.28 20.48 -0.55
CA ALA A 31 -21.24 21.22 0.16
C ALA A 31 -20.73 20.45 1.40
N GLU A 32 -21.64 19.84 2.16
CA GLU A 32 -21.29 19.01 3.31
C GLU A 32 -20.53 17.74 2.90
N ILE A 33 -20.98 17.05 1.85
CA ILE A 33 -20.29 15.90 1.25
C ILE A 33 -18.88 16.31 0.85
N SER A 34 -18.72 17.39 0.08
CA SER A 34 -17.42 17.87 -0.37
C SER A 34 -16.47 18.16 0.79
N LYS A 35 -16.98 18.75 1.88
CA LYS A 35 -16.20 19.01 3.09
C LYS A 35 -15.75 17.72 3.78
N ILE A 36 -16.64 16.75 3.92
CA ILE A 36 -16.34 15.45 4.54
C ILE A 36 -15.31 14.69 3.70
N GLU A 37 -15.45 14.68 2.37
CA GLU A 37 -14.49 14.04 1.47
C GLU A 37 -13.11 14.69 1.56
N GLY A 38 -13.03 16.01 1.63
CA GLY A 38 -11.79 16.73 1.88
C GLY A 38 -11.12 16.30 3.18
N ARG A 39 -11.89 16.18 4.27
CA ARG A 39 -11.38 15.70 5.56
C ARG A 39 -10.94 14.24 5.52
N ARG A 40 -11.70 13.38 4.82
CA ARG A 40 -11.35 11.96 4.62
C ARG A 40 -10.00 11.83 3.93
N LYS A 41 -9.82 12.57 2.82
CA LYS A 41 -8.56 12.56 2.06
C LYS A 41 -7.37 12.97 2.91
N GLN A 42 -7.50 14.04 3.70
CA GLN A 42 -6.44 14.48 4.61
C GLN A 42 -6.07 13.38 5.63
N LEU A 43 -7.07 12.73 6.23
CA LEU A 43 -6.84 11.65 7.18
C LEU A 43 -6.19 10.42 6.53
N GLU A 44 -6.52 10.10 5.28
CA GLU A 44 -5.89 9.03 4.52
C GLU A 44 -4.41 9.31 4.25
N GLU A 45 -4.06 10.56 3.90
CA GLU A 45 -2.68 11.01 3.73
C GLU A 45 -1.88 10.93 5.04
N GLU A 46 -2.45 11.41 6.15
CA GLU A 46 -1.84 11.30 7.49
C GLU A 46 -1.64 9.83 7.88
N ARG A 47 -2.64 8.97 7.65
CA ARG A 47 -2.57 7.53 7.91
C ARG A 47 -1.48 6.86 7.09
N ALA A 48 -1.36 7.19 5.81
CA ALA A 48 -0.34 6.64 4.93
C ALA A 48 1.08 7.03 5.39
N SER A 49 1.26 8.31 5.75
CA SER A 49 2.51 8.82 6.31
C SER A 49 2.92 8.08 7.59
N LEU A 50 2.02 7.98 8.56
CA LEU A 50 2.26 7.27 9.82
C LEU A 50 2.53 5.77 9.61
N SER A 51 1.80 5.13 8.69
CA SER A 51 2.01 3.73 8.36
C SER A 51 3.41 3.49 7.79
N ASN A 52 3.88 4.38 6.90
CA ASN A 52 5.24 4.34 6.35
C ASN A 52 6.29 4.58 7.44
N TYR A 53 6.07 5.58 8.30
CA TYR A 53 6.94 5.85 9.45
C TYR A 53 7.10 4.61 10.34
N ILE A 54 6.00 3.98 10.73
CA ILE A 54 6.00 2.76 11.56
C ILE A 54 6.73 1.63 10.85
N ALA A 55 6.45 1.40 9.56
CA ALA A 55 7.09 0.34 8.78
C ALA A 55 8.62 0.50 8.72
N ARG A 56 9.12 1.72 8.50
CA ARG A 56 10.56 2.02 8.52
C ARG A 56 11.20 1.73 9.87
N HIS A 57 10.55 2.10 10.96
CA HIS A 57 11.07 1.85 12.31
C HIS A 57 11.06 0.36 12.67
N ARG A 58 9.99 -0.36 12.31
CA ARG A 58 9.94 -1.82 12.46
C ARG A 58 11.02 -2.53 11.65
N ALA A 59 11.33 -2.03 10.45
CA ALA A 59 12.41 -2.58 9.65
C ALA A 59 13.79 -2.40 10.32
N ILE A 60 14.00 -1.34 11.10
CA ILE A 60 15.22 -1.14 11.91
C ILE A 60 15.27 -2.15 13.06
N LEU A 61 14.13 -2.43 13.69
CA LEU A 61 14.02 -3.42 14.76
C LEU A 61 13.96 -4.87 14.28
N SER A 62 14.06 -5.10 12.96
CA SER A 62 13.99 -6.44 12.39
C SER A 62 15.11 -7.32 12.96
N PRO A 63 14.80 -8.54 13.45
CA PRO A 63 15.78 -9.47 14.02
C PRO A 63 16.99 -9.70 13.12
N ILE A 64 16.78 -9.68 11.80
CA ILE A 64 17.80 -9.88 10.77
C ILE A 64 18.95 -8.87 10.85
N ARG A 65 18.72 -7.69 11.43
CA ARG A 65 19.75 -6.67 11.66
C ARG A 65 20.60 -6.95 12.91
N TYR A 66 20.19 -7.86 13.77
CA TYR A 66 20.92 -8.25 14.98
C TYR A 66 21.64 -9.59 14.84
N ILE A 67 21.38 -10.35 13.77
CA ILE A 67 22.06 -11.63 13.51
C ILE A 67 23.53 -11.36 13.15
N PRO A 68 24.52 -11.87 13.92
CA PRO A 68 25.93 -11.74 13.58
C PRO A 68 26.23 -12.21 12.14
N PRO A 69 27.19 -11.58 11.43
CA PRO A 69 27.56 -11.96 10.06
C PRO A 69 27.83 -13.46 9.88
N GLU A 70 28.40 -14.11 10.89
CA GLU A 70 28.76 -15.53 10.89
C GLU A 70 27.51 -16.42 10.84
N LEU A 71 26.50 -16.10 11.66
CA LEU A 71 25.23 -16.84 11.66
C LEU A 71 24.45 -16.59 10.37
N LEU A 72 24.48 -15.36 9.85
CA LEU A 72 23.84 -15.06 8.58
C LEU A 72 24.52 -15.80 7.41
N GLY A 73 25.85 -15.91 7.43
CA GLY A 73 26.61 -16.70 6.46
C GLY A 73 26.33 -18.21 6.55
N GLN A 74 26.13 -18.74 7.76
CA GLN A 74 25.66 -20.13 7.94
C GLN A 74 24.28 -20.33 7.31
N ILE A 75 23.34 -19.40 7.56
CA ILE A 75 22.01 -19.43 6.92
C ILE A 75 22.13 -19.39 5.40
N PHE A 76 23.00 -18.54 4.85
CA PHE A 76 23.23 -18.49 3.39
C PHE A 76 23.77 -19.81 2.86
N SER A 77 24.65 -20.47 3.60
CA SER A 77 25.22 -21.77 3.19
C SER A 77 24.16 -22.88 3.19
N LEU A 78 23.09 -22.77 3.98
CA LEU A 78 21.94 -23.69 3.92
C LEU A 78 21.10 -23.53 2.65
N THR A 79 21.30 -22.45 1.87
CA THR A 79 20.63 -22.29 0.58
C THR A 79 21.37 -22.99 -0.57
N LEU A 80 22.54 -23.57 -0.29
CA LEU A 80 23.29 -24.38 -1.26
C LEU A 80 22.70 -25.80 -1.34
N PRO A 81 22.69 -26.42 -2.52
CA PRO A 81 22.20 -27.79 -2.67
C PRO A 81 23.04 -28.76 -1.83
N SER A 82 22.37 -29.78 -1.30
CA SER A 82 23.07 -30.90 -0.64
C SER A 82 23.94 -31.63 -1.67
N ILE A 83 25.09 -32.18 -1.24
CA ILE A 83 25.98 -32.98 -2.10
C ILE A 83 25.24 -34.13 -2.81
N ALA A 84 24.13 -34.60 -2.23
CA ALA A 84 23.29 -35.67 -2.79
C ALA A 84 22.36 -35.22 -3.93
N GLU A 85 22.04 -33.92 -4.03
CA GLU A 85 21.04 -33.38 -4.98
C GLU A 85 21.67 -32.86 -6.28
N GLY A 86 23.00 -32.67 -6.28
CA GLY A 86 23.72 -32.13 -7.43
C GLY A 86 23.49 -30.62 -7.61
N TRP A 87 24.44 -29.97 -8.28
CA TRP A 87 24.32 -28.55 -8.61
C TRP A 87 23.52 -28.40 -9.90
N ASP A 88 22.20 -28.52 -9.79
CA ASP A 88 21.33 -28.23 -10.93
C ASP A 88 21.41 -26.75 -11.32
N ARG A 89 21.33 -26.47 -12.62
CA ARG A 89 21.56 -25.14 -13.20
C ARG A 89 20.56 -24.08 -12.69
N GLU A 90 19.40 -24.54 -12.22
CA GLU A 90 18.33 -23.72 -11.62
C GLU A 90 18.74 -23.17 -10.24
N TYR A 91 19.50 -23.93 -9.44
CA TYR A 91 19.98 -23.48 -8.12
C TYR A 91 21.16 -22.51 -8.19
N MET A 92 22.05 -22.69 -9.19
CA MET A 92 23.18 -21.77 -9.43
C MET A 92 22.72 -20.38 -9.91
N ALA A 93 21.54 -20.29 -10.53
CA ALA A 93 20.99 -19.01 -10.99
C ALA A 93 20.45 -18.16 -9.83
N ASP A 94 20.03 -18.78 -8.73
CA ASP A 94 19.24 -18.10 -7.70
C ASP A 94 19.99 -17.83 -6.39
N SER A 95 20.85 -18.72 -5.88
CA SER A 95 21.31 -18.60 -4.48
C SER A 95 22.20 -17.36 -4.19
N PRO A 96 23.41 -17.18 -4.74
CA PRO A 96 24.26 -16.02 -4.42
C PRO A 96 23.74 -14.70 -5.02
N TRP A 97 23.11 -14.77 -6.19
CA TRP A 97 22.57 -13.61 -6.87
C TRP A 97 21.36 -13.01 -6.13
N VAL A 98 20.43 -13.84 -5.67
CA VAL A 98 19.28 -13.36 -4.88
C VAL A 98 19.75 -12.81 -3.54
N LEU A 99 20.64 -13.53 -2.84
CA LEU A 99 21.19 -13.09 -1.55
C LEU A 99 21.88 -11.74 -1.67
N SER A 100 22.70 -11.55 -2.70
CA SER A 100 23.41 -10.28 -2.94
C SER A 100 22.49 -9.13 -3.38
N HIS A 101 21.27 -9.38 -3.86
CA HIS A 101 20.32 -8.35 -4.28
C HIS A 101 19.31 -7.92 -3.20
N THR A 102 19.27 -8.59 -2.04
CA THR A 102 18.33 -8.25 -0.96
C THR A 102 18.62 -6.90 -0.27
N CYS A 103 19.85 -6.68 0.24
CA CYS A 103 20.28 -5.44 0.86
C CYS A 103 21.82 -5.31 0.88
N SER A 104 22.34 -4.13 1.20
CA SER A 104 23.79 -3.86 1.23
C SER A 104 24.55 -4.77 2.20
N ARG A 105 23.98 -5.07 3.37
CA ARG A 105 24.59 -5.98 4.35
C ARG A 105 24.67 -7.42 3.85
N TRP A 106 23.58 -7.93 3.29
CA TRP A 106 23.54 -9.29 2.74
C TRP A 106 24.50 -9.43 1.56
N ARG A 107 24.59 -8.40 0.70
CA ARG A 107 25.60 -8.32 -0.36
C ARG A 107 27.01 -8.41 0.19
N ALA A 108 27.36 -7.59 1.20
CA ALA A 108 28.69 -7.60 1.79
C ALA A 108 29.05 -8.98 2.35
N ILE A 109 28.11 -9.63 3.04
CA ILE A 109 28.30 -10.96 3.63
C ILE A 109 28.40 -12.03 2.52
N SER A 110 27.50 -12.02 1.55
CA SER A 110 27.51 -12.97 0.42
C SER A 110 28.80 -12.88 -0.41
N LEU A 111 29.32 -11.68 -0.65
CA LEU A 111 30.60 -11.49 -1.34
C LEU A 111 31.82 -11.91 -0.51
N SER A 112 31.70 -11.93 0.83
CA SER A 112 32.76 -12.39 1.73
C SER A 112 32.84 -13.91 1.87
N LEU A 113 31.89 -14.65 1.30
CA LEU A 113 31.76 -16.11 1.42
C LEU A 113 32.01 -16.76 0.05
N PRO A 114 33.26 -17.16 -0.27
CA PRO A 114 33.59 -17.74 -1.57
C PRO A 114 32.80 -19.00 -1.90
N GLN A 115 32.37 -19.76 -0.90
CA GLN A 115 31.61 -21.00 -1.07
C GLN A 115 30.20 -20.81 -1.65
N LEU A 116 29.70 -19.57 -1.72
CA LEU A 116 28.41 -19.26 -2.33
C LEU A 116 28.49 -19.09 -3.85
N TRP A 117 29.69 -18.97 -4.43
CA TRP A 117 29.94 -18.69 -5.84
C TRP A 117 30.61 -19.90 -6.52
#